data_AF-A0A0D0S0I7-F1
#
_entry.id   AF-A0A0D0S0I7-F1
#
_cell.length_a   1.000
_cell.length_b   1.000
_cell.length_c   1.000
_cell.angle_alpha   90.00
_cell.angle_beta   90.00
_cell.angle_gamma   90.00
#
_symmetry.space_group_name_H-M   'P 1'
#
loop_
_entity.id
_entity.type
_entity.pdbx_description
1 polymer ?
#
loop_
_entity_poly.entity_id
_entity_poly.type
_entity_poly.pdbx_seq_one_letter_code
_entity_poly.pdbx_strand_id
1 'polypeptide(L)'
;MKIVSCHGYELQKAQPNTSEDFFNRSEVTFVDDDGVERTLHVLYVRYFDERFFEWTPYEQDPVFQAGGKDVYFKDIVALVCLLVDPSLRTRKRVYISEEEELRRHFSSIDFAKLPEIFESLAKQQAYDVKSPLLFIAQP
;
A
#
# COMPACT_ATOMS: atom_id res chain seq x y z
N MET A 1 -9.63 2.53 -13.29
CA MET A 1 -9.45 1.93 -11.94
C MET A 1 -9.93 2.90 -10.88
N LYS A 2 -10.66 2.41 -9.88
CA LYS A 2 -11.15 3.20 -8.74
C LYS A 2 -10.75 2.54 -7.43
N ILE A 3 -9.97 3.22 -6.58
CA ILE A 3 -9.61 2.74 -5.25
C ILE A 3 -10.79 2.95 -4.30
N VAL A 4 -11.11 1.94 -3.49
CA VAL A 4 -12.26 1.92 -2.58
C VAL A 4 -11.81 1.83 -1.12
N SER A 5 -10.71 1.11 -0.84
CA SER A 5 -10.15 1.05 0.50
C SER A 5 -8.66 0.76 0.46
N CYS A 6 -7.95 1.26 1.47
CA CYS A 6 -6.55 0.95 1.77
C CYS A 6 -6.45 0.77 3.29
N HIS A 7 -5.87 -0.34 3.74
CA HIS A 7 -5.59 -0.56 5.17
C HIS A 7 -4.53 -1.64 5.36
N GLY A 8 -3.78 -1.55 6.45
CA GLY A 8 -2.79 -2.54 6.83
C GLY A 8 -2.85 -2.90 8.31
N TYR A 9 -2.47 -4.13 8.62
CA TYR A 9 -2.44 -4.65 9.98
C TYR A 9 -1.31 -5.65 10.16
N GLU A 10 -0.81 -5.70 11.39
CA GLU A 10 0.13 -6.73 11.82
C GLU A 10 -0.61 -8.06 11.90
N LEU A 11 -0.03 -9.11 11.31
CA LEU A 11 -0.58 -10.43 11.52
C LEU A 11 -0.26 -10.89 12.94
N GLN A 12 -1.25 -11.53 13.55
CA GLN A 12 -1.09 -12.22 14.81
C GLN A 12 -0.95 -13.71 14.55
N LYS A 13 -0.16 -14.36 15.38
CA LYS A 13 0.10 -15.79 15.29
C LYS A 13 -1.21 -16.58 15.42
N ALA A 14 -1.65 -17.21 14.34
CA ALA A 14 -2.83 -18.07 14.39
C ALA A 14 -2.51 -19.48 14.93
N GLN A 15 -1.29 -19.97 14.72
CA GLN A 15 -0.81 -21.27 15.21
C GLN A 15 0.63 -21.19 15.75
N PRO A 16 0.98 -21.93 16.82
CA PRO A 16 2.29 -21.81 17.49
C PRO A 16 3.52 -22.07 16.59
N ASN A 17 3.34 -22.81 15.50
CA ASN A 17 4.38 -23.25 14.57
C ASN A 17 4.45 -22.43 13.27
N THR A 18 3.67 -21.36 13.12
CA THR A 18 3.76 -20.46 11.95
C THR A 18 4.58 -19.23 12.29
N SER A 19 5.24 -18.65 11.28
CA SER A 19 5.98 -17.39 11.38
C SER A 19 5.14 -16.18 10.96
N GLU A 20 3.81 -16.31 10.99
CA GLU A 20 2.89 -15.29 10.48
C GLU A 20 2.98 -13.97 11.25
N ASP A 21 3.32 -14.03 12.53
CA ASP A 21 3.53 -12.89 13.43
C ASP A 21 4.71 -11.98 13.03
N PHE A 22 5.58 -12.45 12.15
CA PHE A 22 6.67 -11.65 11.58
C PHE A 22 6.26 -10.87 10.33
N PHE A 23 4.97 -10.89 9.94
CA PHE A 23 4.50 -10.24 8.72
C PHE A 23 3.42 -9.19 9.00
N ASN A 24 3.46 -8.14 8.18
CA ASN A 24 2.36 -7.20 8.01
C ASN A 24 1.56 -7.59 6.77
N ARG A 25 0.24 -7.41 6.85
CA ARG A 25 -0.63 -7.47 5.67
C ARG A 25 -1.13 -6.07 5.36
N SER A 26 -0.86 -5.63 4.13
CA SER A 26 -1.45 -4.44 3.52
C SER A 26 -2.48 -4.87 2.49
N GLU A 27 -3.60 -4.16 2.41
CA GLU A 27 -4.70 -4.47 1.50
C GLU A 27 -5.15 -3.21 0.77
N VAL A 28 -5.38 -3.34 -0.53
CA VAL A 28 -6.05 -2.32 -1.35
C VAL A 28 -7.21 -2.97 -2.10
N THR A 29 -8.42 -2.44 -1.88
CA THR A 29 -9.61 -2.81 -2.65
C THR A 29 -9.85 -1.77 -3.73
N PHE A 30 -10.09 -2.23 -4.95
CA PHE A 30 -10.33 -1.37 -6.10
C PHE A 30 -11.32 -2.01 -7.07
N VAL A 31 -11.98 -1.17 -7.86
CA VAL A 31 -12.76 -1.57 -9.03
C VAL A 31 -11.85 -1.44 -10.26
N ASP A 32 -11.67 -2.54 -10.99
CA ASP A 32 -10.88 -2.56 -12.22
C ASP A 32 -11.60 -1.86 -13.39
N ASP A 33 -10.96 -1.85 -14.56
CA ASP A 33 -11.48 -1.17 -15.75
C ASP A 33 -12.70 -1.89 -16.35
N ASP A 34 -12.94 -3.16 -15.98
CA ASP A 34 -14.12 -3.96 -16.35
C ASP A 34 -15.27 -3.79 -15.33
N GLY A 35 -15.10 -2.98 -14.30
CA GLY A 35 -16.09 -2.77 -13.25
C GLY A 35 -16.11 -3.85 -12.17
N VAL A 36 -15.10 -4.73 -12.12
CA VAL A 36 -15.01 -5.83 -11.14
C VAL A 36 -14.24 -5.37 -9.90
N GLU A 37 -14.84 -5.56 -8.73
CA GLU A 37 -14.18 -5.31 -7.45
C GLU A 37 -13.15 -6.40 -7.15
N ARG A 38 -11.94 -5.97 -6.77
CA ARG A 38 -10.80 -6.83 -6.43
C ARG A 38 -10.11 -6.30 -5.21
N THR A 39 -9.49 -7.21 -4.45
CA THR A 39 -8.59 -6.88 -3.35
C THR A 39 -7.24 -7.50 -3.60
N LEU A 40 -6.21 -6.66 -3.63
CA LEU A 40 -4.82 -7.09 -3.59
C LEU A 40 -4.37 -7.13 -2.13
N HIS A 41 -3.86 -8.29 -1.70
CA HIS A 41 -3.23 -8.46 -0.40
C HIS A 41 -1.71 -8.55 -0.58
N VAL A 42 -0.97 -7.63 0.04
CA VAL A 42 0.50 -7.66 0.09
C VAL A 42 0.92 -8.09 1.49
N LEU A 43 1.60 -9.23 1.57
CA LEU A 43 2.19 -9.75 2.79
C LEU A 43 3.69 -9.45 2.76
N TYR A 44 4.21 -8.72 3.75
CA TYR A 44 5.61 -8.35 3.80
C TYR A 44 6.17 -8.42 5.22
N VAL A 45 7.49 -8.55 5.35
CA VAL A 45 8.15 -8.72 6.67
C VAL A 45 7.95 -7.47 7.52
N ARG A 46 7.45 -7.64 8.74
CA ARG A 46 7.15 -6.56 9.69
C ARG A 46 8.36 -5.68 10.00
N TYR A 47 9.56 -6.27 10.05
CA TYR A 47 10.81 -5.55 10.28
C TYR A 47 11.05 -4.41 9.26
N PHE A 48 10.45 -4.48 8.07
CA PHE A 48 10.59 -3.40 7.08
C PHE A 48 9.93 -2.09 7.55
N ASP A 49 8.93 -2.14 8.44
CA ASP A 49 8.35 -0.95 9.08
C ASP A 49 9.37 -0.21 9.98
N GLU A 50 10.43 -0.88 10.42
CA GLU A 50 11.50 -0.24 11.21
C GLU A 50 12.55 0.45 10.34
N ARG A 51 12.44 0.35 9.01
CA ARG A 51 13.48 0.80 8.06
C ARG A 51 12.95 1.64 6.91
N PHE A 52 11.64 1.83 6.79
CA PHE A 52 11.06 2.56 5.65
C PHE A 52 11.60 3.99 5.52
N PHE A 53 12.00 4.63 6.61
CA PHE A 53 12.60 5.97 6.60
C PHE A 53 13.96 6.02 5.87
N GLU A 54 14.63 4.88 5.66
CA GLU A 54 15.88 4.82 4.91
C GLU A 54 15.69 5.03 3.39
N TRP A 55 14.45 4.87 2.88
CA TRP A 55 14.16 4.88 1.45
C TRP A 55 12.81 5.49 1.07
N THR A 56 12.13 6.13 2.01
CA THR A 56 10.96 6.99 1.78
C THR A 56 11.22 8.36 2.42
N PRO A 57 10.46 9.41 2.06
CA PRO A 57 10.58 10.71 2.71
C PRO A 57 9.91 10.78 4.10
N TYR A 58 9.38 9.67 4.60
CA TYR A 58 8.68 9.63 5.88
C TYR A 58 9.67 9.40 7.02
N GLU A 59 9.58 10.24 8.06
CA GLU A 59 10.49 10.19 9.22
C GLU A 59 9.86 9.49 10.44
N GLN A 60 8.56 9.23 10.39
CA GLN A 60 7.78 8.68 11.50
C GLN A 60 6.62 7.83 10.98
N ASP A 61 6.05 7.00 11.87
CA ASP A 61 4.82 6.26 11.67
C ASP A 61 3.81 6.69 12.76
N PRO A 62 2.65 7.28 12.44
CA PRO A 62 2.02 7.40 11.13
C PRO A 62 2.79 8.29 10.13
N VAL A 63 2.77 7.88 8.86
CA VAL A 63 3.50 8.52 7.75
C VAL A 63 2.90 9.86 7.33
N PHE A 64 1.58 10.03 7.50
CA PHE A 64 0.88 11.30 7.34
C PHE A 64 -0.53 11.22 7.95
N GLN A 65 -1.20 12.37 8.04
CA GLN A 65 -2.63 12.45 8.37
C GLN A 65 -3.44 12.81 7.13
N ALA A 66 -4.56 12.13 6.93
CA ALA A 66 -5.48 12.40 5.82
C ALA A 66 -6.93 12.20 6.27
N GLY A 67 -7.80 13.16 5.96
CA GLY A 67 -9.21 13.08 6.32
C GLY A 67 -9.48 12.94 7.83
N GLY A 68 -8.60 13.51 8.67
CA GLY A 68 -8.70 13.44 10.13
C GLY A 68 -8.32 12.08 10.73
N LYS A 69 -7.64 11.21 9.96
CA LYS A 69 -7.13 9.93 10.43
C LYS A 69 -5.63 9.84 10.22
N ASP A 70 -4.97 9.13 11.12
CA ASP A 70 -3.58 8.70 10.95
C ASP A 70 -3.52 7.63 9.86
N VAL A 71 -2.55 7.77 8.95
CA VAL A 71 -2.24 6.77 7.92
C VAL A 71 -0.86 6.22 8.22
N TYR A 72 -0.77 4.91 8.37
CA TYR A 72 0.45 4.20 8.74
C TYR A 72 1.16 3.64 7.50
N PHE A 73 2.45 3.32 7.62
CA PHE A 73 3.23 2.78 6.50
C PHE A 73 2.57 1.52 5.90
N LYS A 74 2.09 0.60 6.74
CA LYS A 74 1.36 -0.60 6.31
C LYS A 74 0.05 -0.30 5.56
N ASP A 75 -0.56 0.86 5.74
CA ASP A 75 -1.79 1.23 5.00
C ASP A 75 -1.50 1.57 3.53
N ILE A 76 -0.28 2.03 3.22
CA ILE A 76 0.08 2.50 1.87
C ILE A 76 0.78 1.43 1.02
N VAL A 77 1.35 0.38 1.61
CA VAL A 77 2.18 -0.61 0.89
C VAL A 77 1.45 -1.25 -0.31
N ALA A 78 0.26 -1.81 -0.11
CA ALA A 78 -0.46 -2.49 -1.19
C ALA A 78 -0.90 -1.50 -2.28
N LEU A 79 -1.25 -0.28 -1.90
CA LEU A 79 -1.57 0.79 -2.85
C LEU A 79 -0.37 1.14 -3.71
N VAL A 80 0.81 1.36 -3.11
CA VAL A 80 2.03 1.69 -3.85
C VAL A 80 2.42 0.55 -4.78
N CYS A 81 2.39 -0.70 -4.31
CA CYS A 81 2.63 -1.87 -5.16
C CYS A 81 1.68 -1.90 -6.37
N LEU A 82 0.39 -1.67 -6.17
CA LEU A 82 -0.62 -1.66 -7.24
C LEU A 82 -0.41 -0.52 -8.26
N LEU A 83 -0.02 0.66 -7.79
CA LEU A 83 0.20 1.83 -8.64
C LEU A 83 1.47 1.68 -9.49
N VAL A 84 2.54 1.15 -8.90
CA VAL A 84 3.83 0.99 -9.59
C VAL A 84 3.90 -0.25 -10.46
N ASP A 85 3.24 -1.34 -10.08
CA ASP A 85 3.16 -2.57 -10.87
C ASP A 85 1.71 -2.92 -11.25
N PRO A 86 1.24 -2.45 -12.44
CA PRO A 86 -0.10 -2.75 -12.92
C PRO A 86 -0.40 -4.25 -13.11
N SER A 87 0.62 -5.11 -13.20
CA SER A 87 0.40 -6.56 -13.34
C SER A 87 -0.29 -7.15 -12.09
N LEU A 88 -0.13 -6.48 -10.94
CA LEU A 88 -0.74 -6.87 -9.67
C LEU A 88 -2.25 -6.67 -9.64
N ARG A 89 -2.86 -5.93 -10.58
CA ARG A 89 -4.32 -5.79 -10.70
C ARG A 89 -5.04 -7.13 -10.89
N THR A 90 -4.35 -8.12 -11.44
CA THR A 90 -4.89 -9.47 -11.67
C THR A 90 -4.53 -10.45 -10.55
N ARG A 91 -3.68 -10.06 -9.61
CA ARG A 91 -3.19 -10.89 -8.52
C ARG A 91 -4.02 -10.66 -7.26
N LYS A 92 -4.43 -11.75 -6.61
CA LYS A 92 -5.06 -11.67 -5.30
C LYS A 92 -4.04 -11.43 -4.19
N ARG A 93 -2.86 -12.05 -4.28
CA ARG A 93 -1.86 -12.04 -3.20
C ARG A 93 -0.46 -11.85 -3.76
N VAL A 94 0.34 -11.07 -3.05
CA VAL A 94 1.78 -10.88 -3.27
C VAL A 94 2.49 -11.07 -1.93
N TYR A 95 3.65 -11.72 -1.97
CA TYR A 95 4.47 -11.97 -0.81
C TYR A 95 5.85 -11.39 -1.06
N ILE A 96 6.29 -10.49 -0.17
CA ILE A 96 7.55 -9.77 -0.28
C ILE A 96 8.39 -10.09 0.96
N SER A 97 9.34 -11.01 0.81
CA SER A 97 10.26 -11.38 1.89
C SER A 97 11.59 -10.61 1.88
N GLU A 98 11.86 -9.86 0.81
CA GLU A 98 13.11 -9.13 0.64
C GLU A 98 12.86 -7.61 0.68
N GLU A 99 13.62 -6.90 1.52
CA GLU A 99 13.46 -5.45 1.69
C GLU A 99 13.72 -4.69 0.37
N GLU A 100 14.70 -5.15 -0.40
CA GLU A 100 15.04 -4.55 -1.70
C GLU A 100 13.88 -4.68 -2.71
N GLU A 101 13.11 -5.77 -2.66
CA GLU A 101 11.90 -5.92 -3.46
C GLU A 101 10.83 -4.88 -3.06
N LEU A 102 10.56 -4.72 -1.76
CA LEU A 102 9.61 -3.70 -1.29
C LEU A 102 10.08 -2.29 -1.69
N ARG A 103 11.36 -1.97 -1.43
CA ARG A 103 11.97 -0.68 -1.75
C ARG A 103 11.87 -0.33 -3.23
N ARG A 104 12.02 -1.31 -4.13
CA ARG A 104 11.87 -1.08 -5.58
C ARG A 104 10.49 -0.51 -5.95
N HIS A 105 9.42 -0.97 -5.31
CA HIS A 105 8.08 -0.40 -5.53
C HIS A 105 7.99 1.08 -5.10
N PHE A 106 8.72 1.48 -4.07
CA PHE A 106 8.70 2.86 -3.57
C PHE A 106 9.70 3.80 -4.28
N SER A 107 10.66 3.25 -5.03
CA SER A 107 11.72 4.04 -5.67
C SER A 107 11.24 5.06 -6.72
N SER A 108 10.07 4.84 -7.30
CA SER A 108 9.55 5.63 -8.41
C SER A 108 8.25 6.37 -8.08
N ILE A 109 7.70 6.21 -6.87
CA ILE A 109 6.42 6.82 -6.50
C ILE A 109 6.57 8.31 -6.15
N ASP A 110 5.61 9.11 -6.56
CA ASP A 110 5.43 10.49 -6.10
C ASP A 110 4.65 10.49 -4.78
N PHE A 111 5.39 10.47 -3.67
CA PHE A 111 4.84 10.42 -2.31
C PHE A 111 3.87 11.58 -1.99
N ALA A 112 4.04 12.74 -2.62
CA ALA A 112 3.19 13.90 -2.39
C ALA A 112 1.74 13.68 -2.86
N LYS A 113 1.49 12.67 -3.69
CA LYS A 113 0.17 12.30 -4.20
C LYS A 113 -0.53 11.21 -3.41
N LEU A 114 0.15 10.54 -2.47
CA LEU A 114 -0.51 9.54 -1.66
C LEU A 114 -1.57 10.15 -0.72
N PRO A 115 -1.34 11.29 -0.04
CA PRO A 115 -2.34 11.87 0.86
C PRO A 115 -3.70 12.18 0.21
N GLU A 116 -3.73 12.65 -1.04
CA GLU A 116 -5.00 12.98 -1.72
C GLU A 116 -5.90 11.75 -1.93
N ILE A 117 -5.32 10.56 -2.12
CA ILE A 117 -6.08 9.31 -2.21
C ILE A 117 -6.79 9.07 -0.89
N PHE A 118 -6.06 9.12 0.23
CA PHE A 118 -6.62 8.86 1.56
C PHE A 118 -7.62 9.93 2.00
N GLU A 119 -7.41 11.20 1.62
CA GLU A 119 -8.41 12.24 1.82
C GLU A 119 -9.72 11.94 1.09
N SER A 120 -9.63 11.49 -0.17
CA SER A 120 -10.80 11.13 -0.96
C SER A 120 -11.49 9.89 -0.40
N LEU A 121 -10.73 8.88 0.04
CA LEU A 121 -11.28 7.70 0.72
C LEU A 121 -12.06 8.09 2.00
N ALA A 122 -11.55 9.04 2.77
CA ALA A 122 -12.24 9.52 3.98
C ALA A 122 -13.52 10.31 3.67
N LYS A 123 -13.53 11.12 2.61
CA LYS A 123 -14.65 12.04 2.28
C LYS A 123 -15.70 11.41 1.35
N GLN A 124 -15.26 10.67 0.34
CA GLN A 124 -16.05 10.21 -0.80
C GLN A 124 -16.09 8.68 -0.93
N GLN A 125 -15.44 7.96 0.01
CA GLN A 125 -15.33 6.49 0.03
C GLN A 125 -14.65 5.86 -1.18
N ALA A 126 -14.04 6.67 -2.05
CA ALA A 126 -13.29 6.19 -3.20
C ALA A 126 -12.36 7.26 -3.79
N TYR A 127 -11.44 6.84 -4.65
CA TYR A 127 -10.59 7.71 -5.46
C TYR A 127 -10.46 7.15 -6.88
N ASP A 128 -10.71 7.98 -7.90
CA ASP A 128 -10.60 7.59 -9.31
C ASP A 128 -9.17 7.76 -9.82
N VAL A 129 -8.50 6.64 -10.08
CA VAL A 129 -7.14 6.62 -10.65
C VAL A 129 -7.25 6.71 -12.17
N LYS A 130 -7.12 7.94 -12.69
CA LYS A 130 -7.13 8.22 -14.13
C LYS A 130 -5.99 7.52 -14.87
N SER A 131 -4.79 7.54 -14.29
CA SER A 131 -3.61 6.84 -14.81
C SER A 131 -2.61 6.60 -13.68
N PRO A 132 -2.07 5.38 -13.52
CA PRO A 132 -1.01 5.11 -12.55
C PRO A 132 0.25 5.92 -12.80
N LEU A 133 0.52 6.29 -14.06
CA LEU A 133 1.69 7.11 -14.42
C LEU A 133 1.67 8.49 -13.75
N LEU A 134 0.49 8.98 -13.34
CA LEU A 134 0.39 10.23 -12.60
C LEU A 134 1.02 10.13 -11.21
N PHE A 135 1.19 8.92 -10.67
CA PHE A 135 1.80 8.67 -9.36
C PHE A 135 3.28 8.33 -9.46
N ILE A 136 3.87 8.33 -10.66
CA ILE A 136 5.28 8.06 -10.85
C ILE A 136 6.03 9.41 -10.88
N ALA A 137 7.04 9.54 -10.02
CA ALA A 137 7.94 10.68 -10.00
C ALA A 137 8.63 10.79 -11.36
N GLN A 138 8.50 11.95 -12.01
CA GLN A 138 9.21 12.23 -13.25
C GLN A 138 10.63 12.72 -12.92
N PRO A 139 11.64 12.34 -13.74
CA PRO A 139 13.03 12.76 -13.55
C PRO A 139 13.23 14.27 -13.74
#